data_AF-A0A2H9QUN0-F1
#
_entry.id   AF-A0A2H9QUN0-F1
#
_cell.length_a   1.000
_cell.length_b   1.000
_cell.length_c   1.000
_cell.angle_alpha   90.00
_cell.angle_beta   90.00
_cell.angle_gamma   90.00
#
_symmetry.space_group_name_H-M   'P 1'
#
loop_
_entity.id
_entity.type
_entity.pdbx_description
1 polymer ?
#
loop_
_entity_poly.entity_id
_entity_poly.type
_entity_poly.pdbx_seq_one_letter_code
_entity_poly.pdbx_strand_id
1 'polypeptide(L)' 'YEPEQFPGLVYRVSEPKVAVLLFGSGKLVCTGAKKAKDVEIAVDKITEELKASGLL' A
#
# COMPACT_ATOMS: atom_id res chain seq x y z
N TYR A 1 4.54 -1.27 12.29
CA TYR A 1 5.67 -1.58 11.39
C TYR A 1 6.78 -2.09 12.29
N GLU A 2 7.04 -3.39 12.24
CA GLU A 2 8.07 -4.07 13.06
C GLU A 2 9.00 -4.80 12.09
N PRO A 3 10.03 -4.13 11.55
CA PRO A 3 10.87 -4.67 10.47
C PRO A 3 11.60 -5.97 10.84
N GLU A 4 11.84 -6.18 12.14
CA GLU A 4 12.43 -7.43 12.68
C GLU A 4 11.50 -8.64 12.55
N GLN A 5 10.18 -8.41 12.56
CA GLN A 5 9.16 -9.46 12.38
C GLN A 5 8.72 -9.56 10.92
N PHE A 6 8.56 -8.44 10.24
CA PHE A 6 8.22 -8.38 8.81
C PHE A 6 8.76 -7.09 8.17
N PRO A 7 9.55 -7.19 7.08
CA PRO A 7 10.24 -6.03 6.50
C PRO A 7 9.34 -5.05 5.75
N GLY A 8 8.05 -5.36 5.59
CA GLY A 8 7.09 -4.50 4.90
C GLY A 8 6.12 -3.79 5.84
N LEU A 9 5.71 -2.57 5.49
CA LEU A 9 4.56 -1.91 6.09
C LEU A 9 3.27 -2.45 5.45
N VAL A 10 2.34 -2.92 6.29
CA VAL A 10 1.04 -3.41 5.85
C VAL A 10 0.03 -2.27 5.89
N TYR A 11 -0.34 -1.74 4.74
CA TYR A 11 -1.40 -0.74 4.57
C TYR A 11 -2.70 -1.42 4.14
N ARG A 12 -3.83 -1.07 4.75
CA ARG A 12 -5.13 -1.67 4.44
C ARG A 12 -6.08 -0.61 3.93
N VAL A 13 -6.58 -0.81 2.71
CA VAL A 13 -7.64 0.01 2.12
C VAL A 13 -8.96 -0.68 2.40
N SER A 14 -9.93 0.04 2.95
CA SER A 14 -11.28 -0.48 3.20
C SER A 14 -12.11 -0.56 1.91
N GLU A 15 -11.98 0.43 1.05
CA GLU A 15 -12.72 0.55 -0.21
C GLU A 15 -11.78 1.04 -1.33
N PRO A 16 -11.38 0.18 -2.28
CA PRO A 16 -11.66 -1.26 -2.37
C PRO A 16 -10.97 -2.04 -1.23
N LYS A 17 -11.55 -3.18 -0.82
CA LYS A 17 -11.00 -4.00 0.27
C LYS A 17 -9.72 -4.72 -0.17
N VAL A 18 -8.57 -4.09 0.05
CA VAL A 18 -7.25 -4.62 -0.33
C VAL A 18 -6.22 -4.40 0.77
N ALA A 19 -5.15 -5.20 0.73
CA ALA A 19 -3.95 -4.98 1.53
C ALA A 19 -2.77 -4.68 0.60
N VAL A 20 -1.97 -3.68 0.97
CA VAL A 20 -0.75 -3.32 0.26
C VAL A 20 0.44 -3.45 1.20
N LEU A 21 1.47 -4.14 0.74
CA LEU A 21 2.74 -4.31 1.43
C LEU A 21 3.75 -3.34 0.81
N LEU A 22 4.20 -2.37 1.58
CA LEU A 22 5.19 -1.37 1.21
C LEU A 22 6.55 -1.79 1.76
N PHE A 23 7.55 -1.95 0.90
CA PHE A 23 8.92 -2.27 1.32
C PHE A 23 9.79 -1.02 1.26
N GLY A 24 10.82 -0.94 2.11
CA GLY A 24 11.75 0.20 2.14
C GLY A 24 12.50 0.47 0.83
N SER A 25 12.50 -0.49 -0.11
CA SER A 25 13.01 -0.32 -1.48
C SER A 25 12.07 0.43 -2.43
N GLY A 26 10.86 0.79 -1.98
CA GLY A 26 9.80 1.35 -2.82
C GLY A 26 8.97 0.29 -3.57
N LYS A 27 9.28 -1.01 -3.42
CA LYS A 27 8.45 -2.08 -3.98
C LYS A 27 7.08 -2.12 -3.29
N LEU A 28 6.04 -2.28 -4.10
CA LEU A 28 4.66 -2.45 -3.67
C LEU A 28 4.15 -3.85 -4.04
N VAL A 29 3.45 -4.49 -3.11
CA VAL A 29 2.65 -5.71 -3.39
C VAL A 29 1.22 -5.46 -2.97
N CYS A 30 0.29 -5.47 -3.93
CA CYS A 30 -1.15 -5.30 -3.67
C CYS A 30 -1.84 -6.67 -3.75
N THR A 31 -2.68 -6.99 -2.77
CA THR A 31 -3.44 -8.25 -2.71
C THR A 31 -4.88 -8.04 -2.24
N GLY A 32 -5.78 -8.92 -2.66
CA GLY A 32 -7.21 -8.88 -2.34
C GLY A 32 -8.09 -8.12 -3.34
N ALA A 33 -7.47 -7.47 -4.33
CA ALA A 33 -8.19 -6.81 -5.43
C ALA A 33 -8.94 -7.83 -6.30
N LYS A 34 -10.14 -7.46 -6.76
CA LYS A 34 -10.94 -8.30 -7.68
C LYS A 34 -10.86 -7.82 -9.12
N LYS A 35 -10.50 -6.55 -9.33
CA LYS A 35 -10.35 -5.91 -10.64
C LYS A 35 -9.04 -5.13 -10.67
N ALA A 36 -8.45 -4.97 -11.86
CA ALA A 36 -7.25 -4.15 -12.03
C ALA A 36 -7.45 -2.70 -11.51
N LYS A 37 -8.63 -2.13 -11.75
CA LYS A 37 -9.02 -0.81 -11.24
C LYS A 37 -8.96 -0.68 -9.71
N ASP A 38 -9.18 -1.77 -8.97
CA ASP A 38 -9.07 -1.74 -7.50
C ASP A 38 -7.62 -1.53 -7.07
N VAL A 39 -6.67 -2.09 -7.83
CA VAL A 39 -5.23 -1.91 -7.60
C VAL A 39 -4.82 -0.48 -7.89
N GLU A 40 -5.28 0.08 -9.01
CA GLU A 40 -5.03 1.49 -9.39
C GLU A 40 -5.50 2.44 -8.28
N ILE A 41 -6.75 2.30 -7.82
CA ILE A 41 -7.31 3.13 -6.74
C ILE A 41 -6.48 2.99 -5.44
N ALA A 42 -6.04 1.78 -5.10
CA ALA A 42 -5.25 1.57 -3.89
C ALA A 42 -3.87 2.22 -3.98
N VAL A 43 -3.20 2.14 -5.14
CA VAL A 43 -1.90 2.79 -5.38
C VAL A 43 -2.04 4.31 -5.32
N ASP A 44 -3.08 4.88 -5.92
CA ASP A 44 -3.32 6.33 -5.90
C ASP A 44 -3.51 6.83 -4.45
N LYS A 45 -4.36 6.16 -3.66
CA LYS A 45 -4.59 6.50 -2.25
C LYS A 45 -3.31 6.49 -1.42
N ILE A 46 -2.50 5.45 -1.57
CA ILE A 46 -1.23 5.33 -0.84
C ILE A 46 -0.26 6.43 -1.27
N THR A 47 -0.21 6.71 -2.58
CA THR A 47 0.67 7.76 -3.12
C THR A 47 0.28 9.14 -2.61
N GLU A 48 -1.01 9.45 -2.57
CA GLU A 48 -1.53 10.71 -2.00
C GLU A 48 -1.18 10.85 -0.51
N GLU A 49 -1.39 9.80 0.30
CA GLU A 49 -1.11 9.83 1.73
C GLU A 49 0.39 9.99 2.03
N LEU A 50 1.24 9.30 1.28
CA LEU A 50 2.69 9.42 1.42
C LEU A 50 3.18 10.81 1.02
N LYS A 51 2.65 11.39 -0.06
CA LYS A 51 2.94 12.78 -0.46
C LYS A 51 2.50 13.78 0.61
N ALA A 52 1.28 13.63 1.12
CA ALA A 52 0.75 14.51 2.19
C ALA A 52 1.59 14.42 3.47
N SER A 53 2.24 13.28 3.71
CA SER A 53 3.12 13.04 4.85
C SER A 53 4.59 13.45 4.60
N GLY A 54 4.94 13.93 3.39
CA GLY A 54 6.30 14.30 3.02
C GLY A 54 7.26 13.11 2.91
N LEU A 55 6.73 11.91 2.66
CA LEU A 55 7.47 10.65 2.55
C LEU A 55 7.75 10.24 1.09
N LEU A 56 7.33 11.07 0.13
CA LEU A 56 7.41 10.85 -1.32
C LEU A 56 7.82 12.15 -2.03
#